data_AF-A0A645I9P0-F1
#
_entry.id   AF-A0A645I9P0-F1
#
_cell.length_a   1.000
_cell.length_b   1.000
_cell.length_c   1.000
_cell.angle_alpha   90.00
_cell.angle_beta   90.00
_cell.angle_gamma   90.00
#
_symmetry.space_group_name_H-M   'P 1'
#
loop_
_entity.id
_entity.type
_entity.pdbx_description
1 polymer ?
#
loop_
_entity_poly.entity_id
_entity_poly.type
_entity_poly.pdbx_seq_one_letter_code
_entity_poly.pdbx_strand_id
1 'polypeptide(L)'
;MLMKLPRFILRLLFAFLRWMDFYFNMPRAFTDVDPLRCSVYVANLGSIGIEAPFHHLFEWGNCSVFIAIGKIGYKPVALEDGTLFARRMVEVKVTLDERIADGFYFARSLELMESYLKNPESIENM
;
A
#
# COMPACT_ATOMS: atom_id res chain seq x y z
N MET A 1 -5.57 -16.14 24.68
CA MET A 1 -6.84 -16.42 25.40
C MET A 1 -8.01 -16.67 24.44
N LEU A 2 -8.20 -15.85 23.40
CA LEU A 2 -9.25 -16.02 22.38
C LEU A 2 -9.19 -17.37 21.63
N MET A 3 -8.00 -17.85 21.27
CA MET A 3 -7.84 -19.10 20.49
C MET A 3 -8.23 -20.37 21.25
N LYS A 4 -8.58 -20.27 22.54
CA LYS A 4 -9.09 -21.40 23.34
C LYS A 4 -10.62 -21.54 23.27
N LEU A 5 -11.33 -20.61 22.62
CA LEU A 5 -12.78 -20.67 22.47
C LEU A 5 -13.20 -21.69 21.40
N PRO A 6 -14.39 -22.31 21.53
CA PRO A 6 -14.99 -23.14 20.48
C PRO A 6 -15.05 -22.40 19.14
N ARG A 7 -14.76 -23.11 18.05
CA ARG A 7 -14.71 -22.54 16.69
C ARG A 7 -15.99 -21.80 16.28
N PHE A 8 -17.16 -22.26 16.72
CA PHE A 8 -18.44 -21.63 16.39
C PHE A 8 -18.57 -20.23 17.02
N ILE A 9 -18.10 -20.06 18.26
CA ILE A 9 -18.12 -18.77 18.97
C ILE A 9 -17.19 -17.79 18.27
N LEU A 10 -15.98 -18.25 17.90
CA LEU A 10 -15.03 -17.42 17.16
C LEU A 10 -15.58 -16.98 15.80
N ARG A 11 -16.24 -17.89 15.06
CA ARG A 11 -16.87 -17.55 13.78
C ARG A 11 -17.96 -16.50 13.94
N LEU A 12 -18.82 -16.63 14.95
CA LEU A 12 -19.89 -15.68 15.21
C LEU A 12 -19.33 -14.31 15.63
N LEU A 13 -18.29 -14.29 16.46
CA LEU A 13 -17.60 -13.07 16.86
C LEU A 13 -17.00 -12.34 15.65
N PHE A 14 -16.23 -13.03 14.80
CA PHE A 14 -15.65 -12.40 13.61
C PHE A 14 -16.69 -11.99 12.56
N ALA A 15 -17.79 -12.73 12.44
CA ALA A 15 -18.91 -12.32 11.59
C ALA A 15 -19.54 -11.02 12.10
N PHE A 16 -19.75 -10.91 13.41
CA PHE A 16 -20.24 -9.68 14.04
C PHE A 16 -19.27 -8.51 13.86
N LEU A 17 -17.97 -8.73 14.05
CA LEU A 17 -16.95 -7.70 13.84
C LEU A 17 -16.91 -7.21 12.39
N ARG A 18 -17.01 -8.11 11.39
CA ARG A 18 -17.10 -7.70 9.98
C ARG A 18 -18.36 -6.92 9.67
N TRP A 19 -19.50 -7.34 10.24
CA TRP A 19 -20.74 -6.60 10.11
C TRP A 19 -20.63 -5.20 10.73
N MET A 20 -19.99 -5.08 11.89
CA MET A 20 -19.68 -3.79 12.50
C MET A 20 -18.77 -2.94 11.63
N ASP A 21 -17.67 -3.49 11.12
CA ASP A 21 -16.72 -2.77 10.26
C ASP A 21 -17.38 -2.17 9.01
N PHE A 22 -18.32 -2.89 8.41
CA PHE A 22 -19.01 -2.46 7.21
C PHE A 22 -20.03 -1.33 7.46
N TYR A 23 -20.80 -1.41 8.54
CA TYR A 23 -21.92 -0.48 8.79
C TYR A 23 -21.59 0.65 9.77
N PHE A 24 -20.59 0.49 10.64
CA PHE A 24 -20.32 1.39 11.74
C PHE A 24 -18.82 1.72 11.84
N ASN A 25 -18.52 2.89 12.41
CA ASN A 25 -17.15 3.17 12.83
C ASN A 25 -16.78 2.24 14.00
N MET A 26 -15.73 1.45 13.81
CA MET A 26 -15.22 0.59 14.87
C MET A 26 -14.78 1.40 16.10
N PRO A 27 -14.94 0.84 17.31
CA PRO A 27 -14.46 1.49 18.52
C PRO A 27 -12.96 1.81 18.43
N ARG A 28 -12.53 2.93 18.99
CA ARG A 28 -11.12 3.40 18.94
C ARG A 28 -10.11 2.33 19.38
N ALA A 29 -10.44 1.56 20.40
CA ALA A 29 -9.59 0.46 20.88
C ALA A 29 -9.24 -0.58 19.79
N PHE A 30 -10.10 -0.76 18.78
CA PHE A 30 -9.81 -1.60 17.61
C PHE A 30 -9.15 -0.82 16.48
N THR A 31 -9.62 0.40 16.23
CA THR A 31 -9.08 1.26 15.16
C THR A 31 -7.61 1.61 15.38
N ASP A 32 -7.22 1.91 16.61
CA ASP A 32 -5.85 2.36 16.94
C ASP A 32 -4.81 1.24 16.79
N VAL A 33 -5.24 -0.02 16.81
CA VAL A 33 -4.37 -1.20 16.66
C VAL A 33 -4.49 -1.87 15.29
N ASP A 34 -5.43 -1.43 14.47
CA ASP A 34 -5.70 -2.02 13.17
C ASP A 34 -4.92 -1.30 12.06
N PRO A 35 -3.87 -1.93 11.51
CA PRO A 35 -3.06 -1.32 10.47
C PRO A 35 -3.84 -1.03 9.18
N LEU A 36 -5.00 -1.65 8.96
CA LEU A 36 -5.82 -1.49 7.76
C LEU A 36 -6.84 -0.34 7.88
N ARG A 37 -6.89 0.36 9.03
CA ARG A 37 -7.67 1.59 9.19
C ARG A 37 -6.82 2.84 8.97
N CYS A 38 -6.37 3.01 7.73
CA CYS A 38 -5.57 4.15 7.27
C CYS A 38 -5.94 4.49 5.83
N SER A 39 -5.69 5.72 5.38
CA SER A 39 -5.93 6.09 3.97
C SER A 39 -4.96 5.41 3.00
N VAL A 40 -3.69 5.29 3.40
CA VAL A 40 -2.61 4.74 2.59
C VAL A 40 -1.74 3.81 3.44
N TYR A 41 -1.51 2.59 2.98
CA TYR A 41 -0.63 1.63 3.63
C TYR A 41 0.69 1.51 2.87
N VAL A 42 1.82 1.71 3.55
CA VAL A 42 3.16 1.63 2.95
C VAL A 42 3.94 0.48 3.56
N ALA A 43 4.31 -0.50 2.73
CA ALA A 43 5.10 -1.66 3.11
C ALA A 43 6.51 -1.58 2.53
N ASN A 44 7.52 -1.35 3.38
CA ASN A 44 8.93 -1.35 2.99
C ASN A 44 9.56 -2.74 3.11
N LEU A 45 9.38 -3.56 2.07
CA LEU A 45 9.98 -4.89 2.00
C LEU A 45 11.45 -4.86 1.55
N GLY A 46 11.88 -3.75 0.95
CA GLY A 46 13.29 -3.51 0.65
C GLY A 46 14.19 -3.54 1.88
N SER A 47 13.67 -3.13 3.04
CA SER A 47 14.38 -3.21 4.34
C SER A 47 14.83 -4.62 4.72
N ILE A 48 14.13 -5.64 4.23
CA ILE A 48 14.43 -7.07 4.46
C ILE A 48 14.90 -7.77 3.18
N GLY A 49 15.26 -7.01 2.13
CA GLY A 49 15.86 -7.55 0.91
C GLY A 49 14.88 -8.20 -0.06
N ILE A 50 13.59 -7.92 0.04
CA ILE A 50 12.54 -8.52 -0.79
C ILE A 50 12.10 -7.52 -1.89
N GLU A 51 11.73 -8.03 -3.06
CA GLU A 51 11.16 -7.25 -4.16
C GLU A 51 9.73 -6.79 -3.85
N ALA A 52 9.27 -5.70 -4.45
CA ALA A 52 7.89 -5.23 -4.25
C ALA A 52 6.87 -6.26 -4.81
N PRO A 53 5.92 -6.78 -4.01
CA PRO A 53 4.77 -7.53 -4.49
C PRO A 53 3.62 -6.57 -4.84
N PHE A 54 2.64 -7.08 -5.59
CA PHE A 54 1.32 -6.45 -5.62
C PHE A 54 0.56 -6.90 -4.36
N HIS A 55 0.19 -5.95 -3.51
CA HIS A 55 -0.72 -6.21 -2.39
C HIS A 55 -2.16 -6.10 -2.88
N HIS A 56 -2.99 -7.10 -2.61
CA HIS A 56 -4.42 -6.99 -2.85
C HIS A 56 -5.05 -5.99 -1.87
N LEU A 57 -6.18 -5.42 -2.26
CA LEU A 57 -7.02 -4.63 -1.37
C LEU A 57 -7.77 -5.56 -0.42
N PHE A 58 -7.99 -5.08 0.80
CA PHE A 58 -8.78 -5.80 1.80
C PHE A 58 -10.18 -5.21 1.86
N GLU A 59 -11.19 -6.07 2.00
CA GLU A 59 -12.56 -5.65 2.32
C GLU A 59 -12.73 -5.27 3.81
N TRP A 60 -11.68 -5.43 4.60
CA TRP A 60 -11.65 -5.09 6.01
C TRP A 60 -10.88 -3.78 6.23
N GLY A 61 -11.44 -2.88 7.02
CA GLY A 61 -10.88 -1.55 7.25
C GLY A 61 -11.25 -0.58 6.13
N ASN A 62 -10.46 0.48 5.98
CA ASN A 62 -10.75 1.57 5.02
C ASN A 62 -9.52 1.97 4.19
N CYS A 63 -8.54 1.08 4.07
CA CYS A 63 -7.36 1.32 3.27
C CYS A 63 -7.60 1.06 1.78
N SER A 64 -7.65 2.15 1.01
CA SER A 64 -7.92 2.14 -0.43
C SER A 64 -6.66 2.22 -1.30
N VAL A 65 -5.48 2.39 -0.69
CA VAL A 65 -4.20 2.54 -1.39
C VAL A 65 -3.11 1.75 -0.68
N PHE A 66 -2.52 0.79 -1.40
CA PHE A 66 -1.36 0.03 -0.93
C PHE A 66 -0.13 0.35 -1.76
N ILE A 67 0.96 0.69 -1.08
CA ILE A 67 2.26 0.97 -1.69
C ILE A 67 3.27 -0.02 -1.14
N ALA A 68 3.86 -0.83 -2.02
CA ALA A 68 4.95 -1.74 -1.68
C ALA A 68 6.27 -1.21 -2.24
N ILE A 69 7.26 -1.03 -1.37
CA ILE A 69 8.62 -0.61 -1.73
C ILE A 69 9.54 -1.82 -1.68
N GLY A 70 10.14 -2.15 -2.81
CA GLY A 70 11.06 -3.28 -2.96
C GLY A 70 12.49 -2.92 -2.56
N LYS A 71 13.40 -3.88 -2.71
CA LYS A 71 14.83 -3.65 -2.48
C LYS A 71 15.41 -2.66 -3.50
N ILE A 72 16.38 -1.88 -3.04
CA ILE A 72 17.15 -0.98 -3.89
C ILE A 72 18.23 -1.81 -4.60
N GLY A 73 18.39 -1.63 -5.91
CA GLY A 73 19.38 -2.35 -6.70
C GLY A 73 19.81 -1.59 -7.94
N TYR A 74 20.89 -2.05 -8.58
CA TYR A 74 21.28 -1.53 -9.89
C TYR A 74 20.43 -2.20 -10.97
N LYS A 75 19.76 -1.38 -11.79
CA LYS A 75 19.06 -1.84 -13.00
C LYS A 75 19.74 -1.23 -14.23
N PRO A 76 19.89 -1.99 -15.34
CA PRO A 76 20.43 -1.45 -16.59
C PRO A 76 19.41 -0.49 -17.20
N VAL A 77 19.89 0.68 -17.63
CA VAL A 77 19.11 1.70 -18.34
C VAL A 77 19.75 1.91 -19.70
N ALA A 78 18.95 1.80 -20.76
CA ALA A 78 19.40 2.09 -22.11
C ALA A 78 19.50 3.60 -22.34
N LEU A 79 20.62 4.02 -22.90
CA LEU A 79 20.84 5.38 -23.40
C LEU A 79 20.48 5.46 -24.88
N GLU A 80 20.25 6.68 -25.38
CA GLU A 80 19.87 6.92 -26.79
C GLU A 80 20.95 6.48 -27.78
N ASP A 81 22.22 6.43 -27.35
CA ASP A 81 23.35 5.94 -28.15
C ASP A 81 23.47 4.41 -28.21
N GLY A 82 22.53 3.69 -27.59
CA GLY A 82 22.49 2.23 -27.55
C GLY A 82 23.35 1.59 -26.46
N THR A 83 24.02 2.38 -25.61
CA THR A 83 24.79 1.85 -24.48
C THR A 83 23.90 1.60 -23.26
N LEU A 84 24.33 0.70 -22.38
CA LEU A 84 23.65 0.43 -21.10
C LEU A 84 24.44 1.04 -19.96
N PHE A 85 23.77 1.79 -19.09
CA PHE A 85 24.35 2.27 -17.84
C PHE A 85 23.61 1.68 -16.63
N ALA A 86 24.35 1.34 -15.58
CA ALA A 86 23.77 0.83 -14.35
C ALA A 86 23.28 2.01 -13.48
N ARG A 87 21.97 2.09 -13.24
CA ARG A 87 21.38 3.08 -12.34
C ARG A 87 20.88 2.42 -11.07
N ARG A 88 21.16 3.02 -9.91
CA ARG A 88 20.53 2.62 -8.65
C ARG A 88 19.06 3.01 -8.69
N MET A 89 18.18 2.03 -8.58
CA MET A 89 16.73 2.17 -8.68
C MET A 89 16.03 1.38 -7.59
N VAL A 90 14.77 1.74 -7.30
CA VAL A 90 13.86 1.01 -6.44
C VAL A 90 12.56 0.78 -7.17
N GLU A 91 11.98 -0.40 -7.04
CA GLU A 91 10.65 -0.71 -7.57
C GLU A 91 9.59 -0.39 -6.53
N VAL A 92 8.59 0.38 -6.93
CA VAL A 92 7.42 0.71 -6.12
C VAL A 92 6.19 0.18 -6.84
N LYS A 93 5.40 -0.64 -6.17
CA LYS A 93 4.11 -1.13 -6.68
C LYS A 93 2.99 -0.50 -5.91
N VAL A 94 2.01 0.02 -6.65
CA VAL A 94 0.82 0.63 -6.06
C VAL A 94 -0.40 -0.17 -6.48
N THR A 95 -1.25 -0.53 -5.52
CA THR A 95 -2.58 -1.09 -5.76
C THR A 95 -3.62 -0.11 -5.24
N LEU A 96 -4.60 0.18 -6.09
CA LEU A 96 -5.55 1.28 -5.91
C LEU A 96 -6.96 0.75 -6.03
N ASP A 97 -7.84 1.23 -5.17
CA ASP A 97 -9.26 0.92 -5.17
C ASP A 97 -10.01 1.76 -6.22
N GLU A 98 -10.43 1.14 -7.31
CA GLU A 98 -11.18 1.78 -8.39
C GLU A 98 -12.57 2.29 -7.98
N ARG A 99 -13.06 1.91 -6.79
CA ARG A 99 -14.34 2.40 -6.25
C ARG A 99 -14.23 3.85 -5.77
N ILE A 100 -13.04 4.34 -5.44
CA ILE A 100 -12.84 5.71 -4.92
C ILE A 100 -12.46 6.72 -6.00
N ALA A 101 -11.87 6.28 -7.10
CA ALA A 101 -11.50 7.12 -8.25
C ALA A 101 -11.28 6.28 -9.51
N ASP A 102 -11.30 6.93 -10.67
CA ASP A 102 -11.02 6.27 -11.94
C ASP A 102 -9.52 6.16 -12.27
N GLY A 103 -9.21 5.36 -13.28
CA GLY A 103 -7.84 5.12 -13.72
C GLY A 103 -7.13 6.36 -14.29
N PHE A 104 -7.86 7.33 -14.85
CA PHE A 104 -7.26 8.56 -15.36
C PHE A 104 -6.78 9.44 -14.20
N TYR A 105 -7.62 9.63 -13.17
CA TYR A 105 -7.25 10.36 -11.97
C TYR A 105 -6.05 9.70 -11.29
N PHE A 106 -6.08 8.38 -11.12
CA PHE A 106 -4.97 7.64 -10.56
C PHE A 106 -3.67 7.76 -11.35
N ALA A 107 -3.73 7.65 -12.69
CA ALA A 107 -2.55 7.82 -13.53
C ALA A 107 -1.90 9.19 -13.33
N ARG A 108 -2.70 10.26 -13.34
CA ARG A 108 -2.21 11.63 -13.12
C ARG A 108 -1.64 11.85 -11.72
N SER A 109 -2.27 11.28 -10.69
CA SER A 109 -1.76 11.34 -9.31
C SER A 109 -0.44 10.58 -9.16
N LEU A 110 -0.30 9.41 -9.78
CA LEU A 110 0.93 8.61 -9.73
C LEU A 110 2.07 9.27 -10.52
N GLU A 111 1.79 9.89 -11.68
CA GLU A 111 2.77 10.68 -12.43
C GLU A 111 3.31 11.85 -11.60
N LEU A 112 2.43 12.54 -10.87
CA LEU A 112 2.81 13.63 -9.96
C LEU A 112 3.64 13.11 -8.77
N MET A 113 3.22 12.00 -8.16
CA MET A 113 4.02 11.37 -7.10
C MET A 113 5.41 10.97 -7.61
N GLU A 114 5.49 10.38 -8.80
CA GLU A 114 6.75 9.98 -9.42
C GLU A 114 7.65 11.19 -9.72
N SER A 115 7.08 12.31 -10.18
CA SER A 115 7.85 13.52 -10.47
C SER A 115 8.49 14.11 -9.21
N TYR A 116 7.76 14.11 -8.08
CA TYR A 116 8.30 14.52 -6.78
C TYR A 116 9.40 13.57 -6.28
N LEU A 117 9.23 12.26 -6.44
CA LEU A 117 10.24 11.28 -6.04
C LEU A 117 11.52 11.38 -6.90
N LYS A 118 11.40 11.77 -8.17
CA LYS A 118 12.53 11.96 -9.08
C LYS A 118 13.25 13.29 -8.88
N ASN A 119 12.57 14.32 -8.38
CA ASN A 119 13.08 15.68 -8.18
C ASN A 119 12.75 16.19 -6.77
N PRO A 120 13.37 15.63 -5.71
CA PRO A 120 12.99 15.91 -4.32
C PRO A 120 13.10 17.39 -3.91
N GLU A 121 13.98 18.17 -4.54
CA GLU A 121 14.12 19.62 -4.35
C GLU A 121 12.84 20.41 -4.68
N SER A 122 11.94 19.84 -5.49
CA SER A 122 10.64 20.47 -5.78
C SER A 122 9.68 20.44 -4.58
N ILE A 123 9.89 19.52 -3.62
CA ILE A 123 9.07 19.40 -2.41
C ILE A 123 9.44 20.47 -1.38
N GLU A 124 10.72 20.86 -1.30
CA GLU A 124 11.20 21.85 -0.33
C GLU A 124 10.64 23.26 -0.60
N ASN A 125 10.26 23.54 -1.85
CA ASN A 125 9.78 24.84 -2.30
C ASN A 125 8.25 24.92 -2.46
N MET A 126 7.51 23.92 -1.94
CA MET A 126 6.06 23.80 -2.05
C MET A 126 5.31 24.54 -0.93
#